data_AF-A0A6B0XK88-F1
#
_entry.id   AF-A0A6B0XK88-F1
#
_cell.length_a   1.000
_cell.length_b   1.000
_cell.length_c   1.000
_cell.angle_alpha   90.00
_cell.angle_beta   90.00
_cell.angle_gamma   90.00
#
_symmetry.space_group_name_H-M   'P 1'
#
loop_
_entity.id
_entity.type
_entity.pdbx_description
1 polymer ?
#
loop_
_entity_poly.entity_id
_entity_poly.type
_entity_poly.pdbx_seq_one_letter_code
_entity_poly.pdbx_strand_id
1 'polypeptide(L)' 'MSRPWTEGSTFCVLPSRSPRIDALNRCLEDFNHHYNRQRPHQALGGLTPWQYLQSTAA' A
#
# COMPACT_ATOMS: atom_id res chain seq x y z
N MET A 1 22.88 -20.07 -28.49
CA MET A 1 21.77 -19.38 -29.18
C MET A 1 20.45 -19.89 -28.60
N SER A 2 19.65 -18.95 -28.11
CA SER A 2 18.23 -18.94 -27.71
C SER A 2 17.53 -20.23 -27.27
N ARG A 3 17.08 -20.26 -26.00
CA ARG A 3 15.95 -21.10 -25.58
C ARG A 3 14.65 -20.35 -25.89
N PRO A 4 13.71 -20.93 -26.66
CA PRO A 4 12.45 -20.28 -26.98
C PRO A 4 11.51 -20.41 -25.77
N TRP A 5 11.29 -19.31 -25.05
CA TRP A 5 10.13 -19.18 -24.17
C TRP A 5 8.99 -18.65 -25.03
N THR A 6 8.40 -19.54 -25.82
CA THR A 6 7.15 -19.26 -26.54
C THR A 6 6.00 -19.25 -25.53
N GLU A 7 5.50 -18.05 -25.27
CA GLU A 7 4.10 -17.72 -25.59
C GLU A 7 3.08 -18.77 -25.14
N GLY A 8 2.77 -18.71 -23.86
CA GLY A 8 1.74 -19.53 -23.23
C GLY A 8 1.53 -19.16 -21.77
N SER A 9 1.91 -17.95 -21.36
CA SER A 9 1.52 -17.44 -20.05
C SER A 9 0.05 -17.06 -20.14
N THR A 10 -0.80 -18.08 -20.12
CA THR A 10 -2.12 -17.97 -19.53
C THR A 10 -1.85 -17.48 -18.12
N PHE A 11 -1.83 -16.17 -17.97
CA PHE A 11 -1.92 -15.47 -16.69
C PHE A 11 -3.11 -16.14 -16.01
N CYS A 12 -2.84 -17.04 -15.08
CA CYS A 12 -3.88 -17.66 -14.28
C CYS A 12 -4.61 -16.48 -13.65
N VAL A 13 -5.77 -16.12 -14.21
CA VAL A 13 -6.63 -15.07 -13.69
C VAL A 13 -7.11 -15.67 -12.37
N LEU A 14 -6.39 -15.39 -11.28
CA LEU A 14 -6.65 -15.97 -9.98
C LEU A 14 -8.10 -15.59 -9.61
N PRO A 15 -9.00 -16.58 -9.46
CA PRO A 15 -10.39 -16.27 -9.22
C PRO A 15 -10.54 -15.62 -7.85
N SER A 16 -11.25 -14.50 -7.86
CA SER A 16 -12.01 -13.89 -6.76
C SER A 16 -11.27 -13.69 -5.44
N ARG A 17 -10.84 -12.44 -5.24
CA ARG A 17 -10.70 -11.72 -3.95
C ARG A 17 -11.27 -12.51 -2.77
N SER A 18 -10.38 -13.15 -2.00
CA SER A 18 -10.81 -13.87 -0.79
C SER A 18 -11.42 -12.86 0.20
N PRO A 19 -12.63 -13.10 0.74
CA PRO A 19 -13.28 -12.18 1.67
C PRO A 19 -12.40 -11.86 2.90
N ARG A 20 -11.52 -12.79 3.27
CA ARG A 20 -10.54 -12.60 4.35
C ARG A 20 -9.45 -11.60 3.96
N ILE A 21 -8.98 -11.66 2.72
CA ILE A 21 -8.02 -10.70 2.18
C ILE A 21 -8.65 -9.32 2.05
N ASP A 22 -9.95 -9.23 1.73
CA ASP A 22 -10.65 -7.94 1.70
C ASP A 22 -10.84 -7.31 3.08
N ALA A 23 -11.17 -8.12 4.08
CA ALA A 23 -11.22 -7.64 5.46
C ALA A 23 -9.84 -7.16 5.93
N LEU A 24 -8.77 -7.88 5.60
CA LEU A 24 -7.40 -7.48 5.90
C LEU A 24 -7.04 -6.16 5.20
N ASN A 25 -7.35 -6.04 3.90
CA ASN A 25 -7.07 -4.82 3.15
C ASN A 25 -7.78 -3.61 3.76
N ARG A 26 -9.05 -3.73 4.17
CA ARG A 26 -9.74 -2.64 4.87
C ARG A 26 -9.04 -2.25 6.18
N CYS A 27 -8.63 -3.23 6.98
CA CYS A 27 -7.90 -2.97 8.23
C CYS A 27 -6.56 -2.25 7.97
N LEU A 28 -5.84 -2.65 6.91
CA LEU A 28 -4.60 -2.00 6.51
C LEU A 28 -4.80 -0.57 6.03
N GLU A 29 -5.84 -0.31 5.22
CA GLU A 29 -6.19 1.04 4.77
C GLU A 29 -6.54 1.95 5.95
N ASP A 30 -7.35 1.47 6.90
CA ASP A 30 -7.71 2.21 8.10
C ASP A 30 -6.48 2.54 8.96
N PHE A 31 -5.61 1.54 9.16
CA PHE A 31 -4.35 1.74 9.87
C PHE A 31 -3.46 2.77 9.17
N ASN A 32 -3.31 2.65 7.86
CA ASN A 32 -2.50 3.54 7.04
C ASN A 32 -3.01 4.99 7.13
N HIS A 33 -4.33 5.18 7.00
CA HIS A 33 -4.96 6.48 7.15
C HIS A 33 -4.72 7.08 8.54
N HIS A 34 -4.94 6.30 9.61
CA HIS A 34 -4.74 6.76 10.97
C HIS A 34 -3.27 7.15 11.23
N TYR A 35 -2.33 6.28 10.86
CA TYR A 35 -0.90 6.52 11.06
C TYR A 35 -0.39 7.75 10.30
N ASN A 36 -0.83 7.93 9.05
CA ASN A 36 -0.32 8.97 8.17
C ASN A 36 -1.01 10.33 8.32
N ARG A 37 -2.25 10.37 8.80
CA ARG A 37 -3.03 11.62 8.85
C ARG A 37 -3.47 12.06 10.23
N GLN A 38 -3.57 11.15 11.18
CA GLN A 38 -4.19 11.46 12.48
C GLN A 38 -3.22 11.33 13.65
N ARG A 39 -2.18 10.49 13.53
CA ARG A 39 -1.20 10.27 14.59
C ARG A 39 0.02 11.18 14.43
N PRO A 40 0.24 12.15 15.33
CA PRO A 40 1.46 12.93 15.33
C PRO A 40 2.63 12.10 15.84
N HIS A 41 3.82 12.29 15.25
CA HIS A 41 5.03 11.57 15.64
C HIS A 41 6.10 12.52 16.14
N GLN A 42 6.69 12.20 17.29
CA GLN A 42 7.72 13.02 17.92
C GLN A 42 8.95 13.21 17.02
N ALA A 43 9.34 12.18 16.26
CA ALA A 43 10.45 12.25 15.31
C ALA A 43 10.23 13.25 14.16
N LEU A 44 8.97 13.61 13.88
CA LEU A 44 8.58 14.60 12.88
C LEU A 44 8.26 15.97 13.52
N GLY A 45 8.76 16.24 14.72
CA GLY A 45 8.47 17.47 15.45
C GLY A 45 7.03 17.58 15.94
N GLY A 46 6.35 16.44 16.15
CA GLY A 46 4.94 16.43 16.54
C GLY A 46 3.97 16.64 15.39
N LEU A 47 4.43 16.47 14.14
CA LEU A 47 3.58 16.46 12.95
C LEU A 47 3.15 15.04 12.57
N THR A 48 2.05 14.94 11.83
CA THR A 48 1.70 13.71 11.11
C THR A 48 2.59 13.58 9.85
N PRO A 49 2.78 12.37 9.30
CA PRO A 49 3.59 12.19 8.09
C PRO A 49 3.09 13.04 6.91
N TRP A 50 1.76 13.16 6.75
CA TRP A 50 1.17 14.00 5.72
C TRP A 50 1.48 15.49 5.93
N GLN A 51 1.35 16.01 7.15
CA GLN A 51 1.68 17.40 7.47
C GLN A 51 3.17 17.69 7.25
N TYR A 52 4.04 16.76 7.65
CA TYR A 52 5.48 16.87 7.44
C TYR A 52 5.81 17.01 5.96
N LEU A 53 5.27 16.11 5.11
CA LEU A 53 5.49 16.17 3.67
C LEU A 53 5.06 17.51 3.05
N GLN A 54 3.94 18.07 3.50
CA GLN A 54 3.50 19.40 3.05
C GLN A 54 4.42 20.52 3.50
N SER A 55 4.92 20.44 4.74
CA SER A 55 5.85 21.44 5.26
C SER A 55 7.21 21.44 4.55
N THR A 56 7.63 20.29 3.99
CA THR A 56 8.90 20.14 3.27
C THR A 56 8.79 20.32 1.75
N ALA A 57 7.57 20.42 1.21
CA ALA A 57 7.35 20.58 -0.23
C ALA A 57 7.29 22.05 -0.69
N ALA A 58 7.52 23.00 0.23
CA ALA A 58 7.63 24.44 -0.03
C ALA A 58 9.10 24.87 -0.04
#